data_AF-A0A6A7ALX1-F1
#
_entry.id   AF-A0A6A7ALX1-F1
#
_cell.length_a   1.000
_cell.length_b   1.000
_cell.length_c   1.000
_cell.angle_alpha   90.00
_cell.angle_beta   90.00
_cell.angle_gamma   90.00
#
_symmetry.space_group_name_H-M   'P 1'
#
loop_
_entity.id
_entity.type
_entity.pdbx_description
1 polymer ?
#
loop_
_entity_poly.entity_id
_entity_poly.type
_entity_poly.pdbx_seq_one_letter_code
_entity_poly.pdbx_strand_id
1 'polypeptide(L)'
;MNTNQPTNPLEPEVILKKFRKPTIRQPLGVLSEGGDLNRRKITHLVDQVVPPRSQGSNSLKAVILRLQAAKEIAEYENDGLRAALHVHQKPRNVQQPPLDLQQRKEYYGGAVWWSPRKLREARFRQMVKEKEKEKEQELLSKIELKEAREQSRLYVLKMKMAAKEARDNAKKKREEEKVVKAAGREAQKRDRDSRKAVKVAQSGKRKVSKPAAKPQPKKRRVGGAAGGVAAEVAAPAPPPTLTRRGRAVNTPAKFR
;
A
#
# COMPACT_ATOMS: atom_id res chain seq x y z
N MET A 1 -9.47 -64.85 -27.88
CA MET A 1 -10.75 -65.15 -27.24
C MET A 1 -11.40 -63.84 -26.81
N ASN A 2 -12.59 -63.60 -27.35
CA ASN A 2 -13.68 -62.76 -26.83
C ASN A 2 -13.89 -63.03 -25.31
N THR A 3 -14.42 -62.19 -24.42
CA THR A 3 -15.13 -60.90 -24.49
C THR A 3 -15.54 -60.49 -23.06
N ASN A 4 -15.77 -59.18 -22.85
CA ASN A 4 -16.76 -58.59 -21.93
C ASN A 4 -16.54 -58.69 -20.41
N GLN A 5 -16.00 -57.61 -19.82
CA GLN A 5 -16.48 -57.12 -18.53
C GLN A 5 -17.36 -55.88 -18.78
N PRO A 6 -18.63 -55.88 -18.36
CA PRO A 6 -19.55 -54.80 -18.64
C PRO A 6 -19.19 -53.56 -17.80
N THR A 7 -18.92 -52.46 -18.48
CA THR A 7 -18.97 -51.11 -17.90
C THR A 7 -20.38 -50.86 -17.41
N ASN A 8 -20.60 -50.92 -16.10
CA ASN A 8 -21.90 -50.66 -15.48
C ASN A 8 -22.09 -49.13 -15.35
N PRO A 9 -23.03 -48.49 -16.08
CA PRO A 9 -23.09 -47.03 -16.21
C PRO A 9 -23.83 -46.30 -15.07
N LEU A 10 -24.14 -47.00 -13.97
CA LEU A 10 -24.86 -46.43 -12.82
C LEU A 10 -24.10 -46.70 -11.51
N GLU A 11 -23.04 -45.93 -11.26
CA GLU A 11 -22.56 -45.77 -9.89
C GLU A 11 -23.50 -44.77 -9.15
N PRO A 12 -24.38 -45.24 -8.25
CA PRO A 12 -25.37 -44.37 -7.60
C PRO A 12 -24.69 -43.29 -6.75
N GLU A 13 -23.51 -43.59 -6.21
CA GLU A 13 -22.67 -42.65 -5.46
C GLU A 13 -22.25 -41.43 -6.27
N VAL A 14 -21.85 -41.63 -7.53
CA VAL A 14 -21.43 -40.55 -8.43
C VAL A 14 -22.63 -39.69 -8.82
N ILE A 15 -23.79 -40.32 -9.02
CA ILE A 15 -25.05 -39.63 -9.30
C ILE A 15 -25.48 -38.81 -8.07
N LEU A 16 -25.45 -39.39 -6.87
CA LEU A 16 -25.80 -38.72 -5.62
C LEU A 16 -24.86 -37.54 -5.31
N LYS A 17 -23.56 -37.66 -5.61
CA LYS A 17 -22.60 -36.55 -5.47
C LYS A 17 -22.92 -35.38 -6.39
N LYS A 18 -23.48 -35.61 -7.58
CA LYS A 18 -23.92 -34.53 -8.50
C LYS A 18 -25.13 -33.77 -7.96
N PHE A 19 -25.99 -34.41 -7.17
CA PHE A 19 -27.17 -33.78 -6.56
C PHE A 19 -26.91 -33.18 -5.17
N ARG A 20 -25.86 -33.63 -4.47
CA ARG A 20 -25.40 -33.03 -3.20
C ARG A 20 -24.64 -31.73 -3.48
N LYS A 21 -25.35 -30.59 -3.48
CA LYS A 21 -24.70 -29.28 -3.37
C LYS A 21 -24.07 -29.19 -1.97
N PRO A 22 -22.76 -28.92 -1.81
CA PRO A 22 -22.21 -28.68 -0.49
C PRO A 22 -22.93 -27.46 0.08
N THR A 23 -23.59 -27.62 1.23
CA THR A 23 -24.05 -26.49 2.02
C THR A 23 -22.80 -25.74 2.43
N ILE A 24 -22.46 -24.68 1.68
CA ILE A 24 -21.47 -23.70 2.11
C ILE A 24 -22.10 -23.04 3.33
N ARG A 25 -21.86 -23.61 4.52
CA ARG A 25 -22.02 -22.89 5.78
C ARG A 25 -20.99 -21.77 5.69
N GLN A 26 -21.44 -20.60 5.26
CA GLN A 26 -20.62 -19.41 5.35
C GLN A 26 -20.22 -19.26 6.82
N PRO A 27 -18.94 -19.03 7.13
CA PRO A 27 -18.53 -18.80 8.51
C PRO A 27 -19.34 -17.62 9.03
N LEU A 28 -19.88 -17.79 10.24
CA LEU A 28 -20.70 -16.83 10.96
C LEU A 28 -20.00 -15.47 10.88
N GLY A 29 -20.49 -14.61 9.99
CA GLY A 29 -19.97 -13.26 9.85
C GLY A 29 -20.18 -12.58 11.18
N VAL A 30 -19.08 -12.30 11.88
CA VAL A 30 -19.06 -11.52 13.12
C VAL A 30 -19.93 -10.30 12.87
N LEU A 31 -21.06 -10.23 13.57
CA LEU A 31 -22.00 -9.13 13.43
C LEU A 31 -21.23 -7.87 13.84
N SER A 32 -21.01 -6.98 12.87
CA SER A 32 -20.55 -5.63 13.14
C SER A 32 -21.53 -5.02 14.14
N GLU A 33 -21.02 -4.68 15.32
CA GLU A 33 -21.74 -4.22 16.52
C GLU A 33 -22.63 -2.98 16.31
N GLY A 34 -22.67 -2.41 15.10
CA GLY A 34 -23.48 -1.25 14.74
C GLY A 34 -24.19 -1.35 13.39
N GLY A 35 -24.38 -2.55 12.84
CA GLY A 35 -25.12 -2.71 11.58
C GLY A 35 -26.61 -2.90 11.80
N ASP A 36 -27.44 -1.99 11.27
CA ASP A 36 -28.92 -2.06 11.34
C ASP A 36 -29.44 -3.47 11.04
N LEU A 37 -29.98 -4.12 12.07
CA LEU A 37 -30.50 -5.49 12.02
C LEU A 37 -31.89 -5.48 11.38
N ASN A 38 -31.91 -5.41 10.05
CA ASN A 38 -33.16 -5.45 9.30
C ASN A 38 -33.86 -6.81 9.46
N ARG A 39 -35.21 -6.82 9.44
CA ARG A 39 -36.06 -8.03 9.51
C ARG A 39 -35.58 -9.18 8.61
N ARG A 40 -35.11 -8.86 7.40
CA ARG A 40 -34.56 -9.83 6.43
C ARG A 40 -33.25 -10.48 6.90
N LYS A 41 -32.36 -9.70 7.53
CA LYS A 41 -31.10 -10.20 8.11
C LYS A 41 -31.39 -11.13 9.29
N ILE A 42 -32.28 -10.72 10.19
CA ILE A 42 -32.69 -11.52 11.34
C ILE A 42 -33.29 -12.85 10.89
N THR A 43 -34.25 -12.83 9.97
CA THR A 43 -34.89 -14.06 9.46
C THR A 43 -33.89 -14.98 8.76
N HIS A 44 -33.00 -14.44 7.93
CA HIS A 44 -31.94 -15.21 7.27
C HIS A 44 -30.95 -15.84 8.26
N LEU A 45 -30.54 -15.11 9.30
CA LEU A 45 -29.66 -15.64 10.34
C LEU A 45 -30.34 -16.78 11.12
N VAL A 46 -31.62 -16.63 11.44
CA VAL A 46 -32.38 -17.70 12.10
C VAL A 46 -32.51 -18.93 11.20
N ASP A 47 -32.75 -18.73 9.90
CA ASP A 47 -32.87 -19.82 8.93
C ASP A 47 -31.54 -20.56 8.64
N GLN A 48 -30.39 -19.94 8.93
CA GLN A 48 -29.09 -20.61 8.88
C GLN A 48 -28.86 -21.56 10.06
N VAL A 49 -29.43 -21.25 11.23
CA VAL A 49 -29.20 -21.97 12.49
C VAL A 49 -30.31 -22.99 12.76
N VAL A 50 -31.55 -22.67 12.41
CA VAL A 50 -32.75 -23.46 12.74
C VAL A 50 -33.50 -23.83 11.45
N PRO A 51 -34.02 -25.07 11.31
CA PRO A 51 -34.78 -25.46 10.13
C PRO A 51 -35.94 -24.48 9.81
N PRO A 52 -36.10 -24.03 8.56
CA PRO A 52 -36.93 -22.87 8.19
C PRO A 52 -38.45 -23.09 8.30
N ARG A 53 -38.89 -24.24 8.83
CA ARG A 53 -40.31 -24.61 8.95
C ARG A 53 -40.67 -25.23 10.30
N SER A 54 -39.76 -25.21 11.27
CA SER A 54 -40.07 -25.60 12.64
C SER A 54 -40.94 -24.53 13.30
N GLN A 55 -41.95 -24.93 14.08
CA GLN A 55 -42.72 -24.01 14.92
C GLN A 55 -41.79 -23.19 15.84
N GLY A 56 -40.71 -23.81 16.33
CA GLY A 56 -39.67 -23.14 17.13
C GLY A 56 -38.87 -22.07 16.36
N SER A 57 -38.72 -22.22 15.04
CA SER A 57 -38.08 -21.20 14.19
C SER A 57 -38.94 -19.95 14.09
N ASN A 58 -40.25 -20.15 13.89
CA ASN A 58 -41.20 -19.04 13.77
C ASN A 58 -41.37 -18.28 15.09
N SER A 59 -41.44 -18.99 16.23
CA SER A 59 -41.49 -18.36 17.54
C SER A 59 -40.22 -17.56 17.83
N LEU A 60 -39.04 -18.12 17.51
CA LEU A 60 -37.76 -17.45 17.72
C LEU A 60 -37.62 -16.20 16.83
N LYS A 61 -38.01 -16.27 15.55
CA LYS A 61 -38.08 -15.09 14.66
C LYS A 61 -38.99 -14.01 15.25
N ALA A 62 -40.16 -14.38 15.75
CA ALA A 62 -41.12 -13.43 16.32
C ALA A 62 -40.57 -12.76 17.58
N VAL A 63 -39.95 -13.52 18.49
CA VAL A 63 -39.34 -12.99 19.71
C VAL A 63 -38.19 -12.04 19.39
N ILE A 64 -37.27 -12.41 18.48
CA ILE A 64 -36.13 -11.55 18.14
C ILE A 64 -36.60 -10.25 17.49
N LEU A 65 -37.59 -10.30 16.60
CA LEU A 65 -38.15 -9.08 15.99
C LEU A 65 -38.83 -8.17 17.03
N ARG A 66 -39.54 -8.76 18.02
CA ARG A 66 -40.12 -7.99 19.13
C ARG A 66 -39.05 -7.35 20.00
N LEU A 67 -37.98 -8.07 20.33
CA LEU A 67 -36.86 -7.54 21.12
C LEU A 67 -36.12 -6.42 20.37
N GLN A 68 -35.92 -6.56 19.06
CA GLN A 68 -35.34 -5.51 18.24
C GLN A 68 -36.20 -4.24 18.24
N ALA A 69 -37.51 -4.37 18.04
CA ALA A 69 -38.43 -3.24 18.10
C ALA A 69 -38.45 -2.57 19.49
N ALA A 70 -38.45 -3.38 20.56
CA ALA A 70 -38.41 -2.86 21.93
C ALA A 70 -37.10 -2.11 22.23
N LYS A 71 -35.96 -2.61 21.73
CA LYS A 71 -34.66 -1.93 21.83
C LYS A 71 -34.70 -0.57 21.13
N GLU A 72 -35.18 -0.52 19.88
CA GLU A 72 -35.28 0.72 19.12
C GLU A 72 -36.15 1.75 19.86
N ILE A 73 -37.32 1.34 20.37
CA ILE A 73 -38.20 2.22 21.15
C ILE A 73 -37.47 2.76 22.38
N ALA A 74 -36.78 1.91 23.14
CA ALA A 74 -36.04 2.34 24.32
C ALA A 74 -34.88 3.29 23.98
N GLU A 75 -34.19 3.10 22.85
CA GLU A 75 -33.17 4.03 22.38
C GLU A 75 -33.77 5.40 22.05
N TYR A 76 -34.90 5.44 21.32
CA TYR A 76 -35.60 6.69 21.04
C TYR A 76 -36.12 7.39 22.30
N GLU A 77 -36.64 6.65 23.28
CA GLU A 77 -37.06 7.19 24.56
C GLU A 77 -35.88 7.79 25.33
N ASN A 78 -34.76 7.08 25.41
CA ASN A 78 -33.54 7.59 26.05
C ASN A 78 -33.02 8.86 25.37
N ASP A 79 -33.01 8.89 24.04
CA ASP A 79 -32.60 10.07 23.28
C ASP A 79 -33.58 11.24 23.48
N GLY A 80 -34.88 10.97 23.54
CA GLY A 80 -35.91 11.95 23.87
C GLY A 80 -35.73 12.53 25.29
N LEU A 81 -35.46 11.68 26.28
CA LEU A 81 -35.18 12.09 27.65
C LEU A 81 -33.89 12.91 27.74
N ARG A 82 -32.83 12.50 27.04
CA ARG A 82 -31.58 13.27 26.93
C ARG A 82 -31.80 14.63 26.29
N ALA A 83 -32.57 14.70 25.21
CA ALA A 83 -32.91 15.96 24.55
C ALA A 83 -33.71 16.88 25.49
N ALA A 84 -34.71 16.34 26.20
CA ALA A 84 -35.47 17.09 27.21
C ALA A 84 -34.56 17.62 28.33
N LEU A 85 -33.67 16.78 28.87
CA LEU A 85 -32.67 17.20 29.85
C LEU A 85 -31.76 18.31 29.30
N HIS A 86 -31.26 18.18 28.07
CA HIS A 86 -30.45 19.22 27.42
C HIS A 86 -31.21 20.54 27.25
N VAL A 87 -32.50 20.50 26.92
CA VAL A 87 -33.34 21.71 26.83
C VAL A 87 -33.43 22.42 28.18
N HIS A 88 -33.54 21.67 29.27
CA HIS A 88 -33.56 22.20 30.64
C HIS A 88 -32.17 22.58 31.17
N GLN A 89 -31.11 21.95 30.67
CA GLN A 89 -29.71 22.24 30.99
C GLN A 89 -29.11 23.38 30.15
N LYS A 90 -29.87 24.02 29.26
CA LYS A 90 -29.41 25.24 28.58
C LYS A 90 -28.83 26.17 29.64
N PRO A 91 -27.52 26.44 29.62
CA PRO A 91 -26.88 27.14 30.72
C PRO A 91 -27.51 28.52 30.81
N ARG A 92 -28.22 28.77 31.91
CA ARG A 92 -28.90 30.03 32.20
C ARG A 92 -27.97 31.25 32.05
N ASN A 93 -26.65 31.01 32.09
CA ASN A 93 -25.58 32.01 32.14
C ASN A 93 -24.58 31.97 30.97
N VAL A 94 -24.84 31.24 29.87
CA VAL A 94 -24.00 31.44 28.67
C VAL A 94 -24.43 32.74 28.01
N GLN A 95 -23.64 33.78 28.26
CA GLN A 95 -23.74 35.05 27.55
C GLN A 95 -23.38 34.77 26.09
N GLN A 96 -24.40 34.64 25.24
CA GLN A 96 -24.17 34.64 23.81
C GLN A 96 -23.52 35.97 23.42
N PRO A 97 -22.57 35.98 22.46
CA PRO A 97 -22.02 37.22 21.95
C PRO A 97 -23.16 38.17 21.57
N PRO A 98 -23.11 39.45 21.99
CA PRO A 98 -24.17 40.39 21.72
C PRO A 98 -24.40 40.46 20.21
N LEU A 99 -25.68 40.43 19.84
CA LEU A 99 -26.08 40.51 18.45
C LEU A 99 -25.73 41.89 17.89
N ASP A 100 -25.12 41.95 16.71
CA ASP A 100 -24.73 43.19 16.04
C ASP A 100 -25.97 43.90 15.46
N LEU A 101 -26.72 44.57 16.33
CA LEU A 101 -27.90 45.34 16.01
C LEU A 101 -27.48 46.74 15.55
N GLN A 102 -27.39 46.93 14.24
CA GLN A 102 -27.04 48.23 13.67
C GLN A 102 -28.20 49.21 13.73
N GLN A 103 -27.96 50.36 14.37
CA GLN A 103 -28.89 51.48 14.45
C GLN A 103 -28.86 52.28 13.14
N ARG A 104 -30.00 52.85 12.75
CA ARG A 104 -30.08 53.78 11.62
C ARG A 104 -29.43 55.11 12.04
N LYS A 105 -28.59 55.65 11.16
CA LYS A 105 -27.83 56.90 11.41
C LYS A 105 -28.73 58.11 11.71
N GLU A 106 -29.98 58.08 11.28
CA GLU A 106 -30.94 59.20 11.40
C GLU A 106 -31.64 59.28 12.77
N TYR A 107 -31.51 58.26 13.62
CA TYR A 107 -32.19 58.22 14.92
C TYR A 107 -31.27 58.72 16.03
N TYR A 108 -31.55 59.93 16.55
CA TYR A 108 -30.79 60.61 17.61
C TYR A 108 -31.49 60.60 18.98
N GLY A 109 -32.58 59.85 19.13
CA GLY A 109 -33.26 59.66 20.42
C GLY A 109 -32.51 58.70 21.35
N GLY A 110 -32.87 58.70 22.64
CA GLY A 110 -32.28 57.84 23.67
C GLY A 110 -32.53 56.33 23.47
N ALA A 111 -33.19 55.65 24.42
CA ALA A 111 -33.33 54.20 24.39
C ALA A 111 -33.94 53.66 23.06
N VAL A 112 -33.24 52.72 22.42
CA VAL A 112 -33.65 52.13 21.13
C VAL A 112 -34.38 50.82 21.35
N TRP A 113 -35.67 50.78 20.99
CA TRP A 113 -36.46 49.55 20.95
C TRP A 113 -36.23 48.80 19.64
N TRP A 114 -35.77 47.55 19.74
CA TRP A 114 -35.52 46.72 18.56
C TRP A 114 -36.76 45.93 18.16
N SER A 115 -37.13 46.02 16.88
CA SER A 115 -38.19 45.16 16.34
C SER A 115 -37.69 43.73 16.14
N PRO A 116 -38.56 42.69 16.24
CA PRO A 116 -38.18 41.30 15.97
C PRO A 116 -37.56 41.07 14.58
N ARG A 117 -37.90 41.92 13.61
CA ARG A 117 -37.28 41.91 12.27
C ARG A 117 -35.78 42.25 12.33
N LYS A 118 -35.38 43.23 13.14
CA LYS A 118 -33.96 43.61 13.29
C LYS A 118 -33.13 42.51 13.95
N LEU A 119 -33.73 41.77 14.88
CA LEU A 119 -33.09 40.61 15.49
C LEU A 119 -32.81 39.50 14.45
N ARG A 120 -33.76 39.23 13.54
CA ARG A 120 -33.56 38.29 12.44
C ARG A 120 -32.47 38.74 11.46
N GLU A 121 -32.46 40.02 11.09
CA GLU A 121 -31.43 40.59 10.21
C GLU A 121 -30.03 40.46 10.81
N ALA A 122 -29.86 40.75 12.10
CA ALA A 122 -28.57 40.63 12.77
C ALA A 122 -28.10 39.18 12.90
N ARG A 123 -29.00 38.22 13.18
CA ARG A 123 -28.69 36.78 13.12
C ARG A 123 -28.25 36.35 11.73
N PHE A 124 -28.96 36.79 10.69
CA PHE A 124 -28.61 36.48 9.31
C PHE A 124 -27.20 36.98 8.95
N ARG A 125 -26.83 38.18 9.41
CA ARG A 125 -25.47 38.72 9.22
C ARG A 125 -24.40 37.90 9.94
N GLN A 126 -24.64 37.43 11.16
CA GLN A 126 -23.70 36.56 11.85
C GLN A 126 -23.48 35.25 11.07
N MET A 127 -24.57 34.62 10.60
CA MET A 127 -24.48 33.42 9.76
C MET A 127 -23.68 33.66 8.48
N VAL A 128 -23.81 34.84 7.85
CA VAL A 128 -23.02 35.19 6.67
C VAL A 128 -21.54 35.38 7.04
N LYS A 129 -21.23 36.12 8.10
CA LYS A 129 -19.86 36.34 8.59
C LYS A 129 -19.18 35.00 8.96
N GLU A 130 -19.89 34.08 9.59
CA GLU A 130 -19.37 32.75 9.93
C GLU A 130 -19.03 31.96 8.66
N LYS A 131 -19.94 31.93 7.68
CA LYS A 131 -19.67 31.28 6.38
C LYS A 131 -18.51 31.92 5.62
N GLU A 132 -18.33 33.23 5.72
CA GLU A 132 -17.18 33.92 5.13
C GLU A 132 -15.87 33.53 5.82
N LYS A 133 -15.85 33.51 7.16
CA LYS A 133 -14.69 33.03 7.93
C LYS A 133 -14.35 31.57 7.62
N GLU A 134 -15.35 30.71 7.49
CA GLU A 134 -15.14 29.31 7.08
C GLU A 134 -14.46 29.23 5.70
N LYS A 135 -14.95 30.00 4.73
CA LYS A 135 -14.32 30.08 3.40
C LYS A 135 -12.90 30.63 3.45
N GLU A 136 -12.65 31.66 4.26
CA GLU A 136 -11.29 32.19 4.47
C GLU A 136 -10.35 31.14 5.06
N GLN A 137 -10.80 30.39 6.06
CA GLN A 137 -10.04 29.27 6.65
C GLN A 137 -9.79 28.15 5.63
N GLU A 138 -10.78 27.83 4.78
CA GLU A 138 -10.59 26.89 3.67
C GLU A 138 -9.56 27.39 2.65
N LEU A 139 -9.49 28.70 2.38
CA LEU A 139 -8.50 29.27 1.48
C LEU A 139 -7.10 29.25 2.12
N LEU A 140 -6.98 29.61 3.39
CA LEU A 140 -5.73 29.55 4.15
C LEU A 140 -5.19 28.12 4.21
N SER A 141 -6.02 27.15 4.57
CA SER A 141 -5.61 25.73 4.59
C SER A 141 -5.19 25.22 3.21
N LYS A 142 -5.81 25.69 2.11
CA LYS A 142 -5.36 25.37 0.74
C LYS A 142 -4.00 25.98 0.42
N ILE A 143 -3.69 27.17 0.92
CA ILE A 143 -2.39 27.83 0.75
C ILE A 143 -1.32 27.06 1.54
N GLU A 144 -1.56 26.81 2.82
CA GLU A 144 -0.67 26.04 3.70
C GLU A 144 -0.34 24.66 3.10
N LEU A 145 -1.35 23.99 2.53
CA LEU A 145 -1.19 22.70 1.90
C LEU A 145 -0.32 22.78 0.62
N LYS A 146 -0.42 23.86 -0.16
CA LYS A 146 0.46 24.10 -1.32
C LYS A 146 1.89 24.37 -0.86
N GLU A 147 2.08 25.19 0.15
CA GLU A 147 3.40 25.49 0.71
C GLU A 147 4.07 24.24 1.27
N ALA A 148 3.34 23.42 2.04
CA ALA A 148 3.84 22.14 2.55
C ALA A 148 4.23 21.19 1.42
N ARG A 149 3.46 21.16 0.32
CA ARG A 149 3.81 20.39 -0.88
C ARG A 149 5.10 20.90 -1.52
N GLU A 150 5.29 22.20 -1.67
CA GLU A 150 6.51 22.78 -2.22
C GLU A 150 7.73 22.50 -1.33
N GLN A 151 7.60 22.67 -0.02
CA GLN A 151 8.63 22.33 0.96
C GLN A 151 9.01 20.84 0.86
N SER A 152 8.03 19.94 0.75
CA SER A 152 8.28 18.51 0.57
C SER A 152 9.03 18.22 -0.73
N ARG A 153 8.71 18.91 -1.83
CA ARG A 153 9.41 18.78 -3.11
C ARG A 153 10.86 19.24 -3.01
N LEU A 154 11.09 20.41 -2.39
CA LEU A 154 12.44 20.93 -2.16
C LEU A 154 13.27 19.99 -1.29
N TYR A 155 12.67 19.43 -0.23
CA TYR A 155 13.33 18.45 0.62
C TYR A 155 13.73 17.19 -0.18
N VAL A 156 12.81 16.64 -0.98
CA VAL A 156 13.10 15.48 -1.83
C VAL A 156 14.21 15.78 -2.84
N LEU A 157 14.23 16.98 -3.42
CA LEU A 157 15.31 17.39 -4.33
C LEU A 157 16.66 17.48 -3.61
N LYS A 158 16.72 18.07 -2.42
CA LYS A 158 17.93 18.11 -1.59
C LYS A 158 18.42 16.69 -1.26
N MET A 159 17.51 15.80 -0.86
CA MET A 159 17.85 14.41 -0.58
C MET A 159 18.39 13.68 -1.82
N LYS A 160 17.82 13.93 -3.00
CA LYS A 160 18.32 13.36 -4.27
C LYS A 160 19.72 13.88 -4.61
N MET A 161 19.99 15.16 -4.40
CA MET A 161 21.32 15.75 -4.63
C MET A 161 22.36 15.15 -3.68
N ALA A 162 22.06 15.10 -2.38
CA ALA A 162 22.92 14.46 -1.39
C ALA A 162 23.18 12.98 -1.72
N ALA A 163 22.17 12.24 -2.19
CA ALA A 163 22.33 10.86 -2.61
C ALA A 163 23.22 10.70 -3.85
N LYS A 164 23.19 11.65 -4.80
CA LYS A 164 24.10 11.65 -5.95
C LYS A 164 25.54 11.94 -5.51
N GLU A 165 25.73 12.96 -4.69
CA GLU A 165 27.06 13.30 -4.14
C GLU A 165 27.65 12.14 -3.34
N ALA A 166 26.85 11.46 -2.51
CA ALA A 166 27.28 10.25 -1.80
C ALA A 166 27.71 9.13 -2.75
N ARG A 167 27.01 8.94 -3.89
CA ARG A 167 27.39 7.95 -4.91
C ARG A 167 28.69 8.32 -5.60
N ASP A 168 28.88 9.58 -5.96
CA ASP A 168 30.08 10.03 -6.67
C ASP A 168 31.30 9.97 -5.73
N ASN A 169 31.13 10.34 -4.46
CA ASN A 169 32.15 10.17 -3.43
C ASN A 169 32.48 8.68 -3.20
N ALA A 170 31.48 7.79 -3.22
CA ALA A 170 31.72 6.35 -3.13
C ALA A 170 32.45 5.78 -4.35
N LYS A 171 32.21 6.31 -5.56
CA LYS A 171 32.96 5.93 -6.77
C LYS A 171 34.42 6.37 -6.67
N LYS A 172 34.68 7.63 -6.28
CA LYS A 172 36.04 8.16 -6.08
C LYS A 172 36.82 7.33 -5.05
N LYS A 173 36.23 7.04 -3.89
CA LYS A 173 36.83 6.17 -2.87
C LYS A 173 37.16 4.78 -3.43
N ARG A 174 36.25 4.17 -4.22
CA ARG A 174 36.52 2.88 -4.86
C ARG A 174 37.65 2.93 -5.87
N GLU A 175 37.82 4.03 -6.60
CA GLU A 175 38.92 4.22 -7.54
C GLU A 175 40.25 4.41 -6.81
N GLU A 176 40.28 5.24 -5.76
CA GLU A 176 41.44 5.41 -4.89
C GLU A 176 41.86 4.08 -4.24
N GLU A 177 40.92 3.30 -3.69
CA GLU A 177 41.19 1.97 -3.15
C GLU A 177 41.77 1.01 -4.20
N LYS A 178 41.26 1.05 -5.44
CA LYS A 178 41.80 0.23 -6.54
C LYS A 178 43.23 0.64 -6.89
N VAL A 179 43.52 1.94 -6.92
CA VAL A 179 44.87 2.47 -7.20
C VAL A 179 45.83 2.07 -6.08
N VAL A 180 45.45 2.26 -4.81
CA VAL A 180 46.26 1.85 -3.66
C VAL A 180 46.50 0.33 -3.67
N LYS A 181 45.47 -0.46 -3.97
CA LYS A 181 45.60 -1.92 -4.07
C LYS A 181 46.49 -2.35 -5.23
N ALA A 182 46.45 -1.64 -6.36
CA ALA A 182 47.34 -1.89 -7.49
C ALA A 182 48.80 -1.53 -7.14
N ALA A 183 49.03 -0.37 -6.52
CA ALA A 183 50.35 0.05 -6.04
C ALA A 183 50.91 -0.92 -4.99
N GLY A 184 50.09 -1.39 -4.05
CA GLY A 184 50.47 -2.40 -3.07
C GLY A 184 50.85 -3.75 -3.71
N ARG A 185 50.11 -4.19 -4.73
CA ARG A 185 50.47 -5.39 -5.52
C ARG A 185 51.77 -5.22 -6.29
N GLU A 186 52.03 -4.03 -6.82
CA GLU A 186 53.26 -3.74 -7.55
C GLU A 186 54.48 -3.67 -6.63
N ALA A 187 54.35 -3.03 -5.46
CA ALA A 187 55.37 -3.05 -4.42
C ALA A 187 55.69 -4.50 -3.98
N GLN A 188 54.65 -5.32 -3.76
CA GLN A 188 54.83 -6.73 -3.40
C GLN A 188 55.54 -7.54 -4.51
N LYS A 189 55.28 -7.25 -5.79
CA LYS A 189 56.02 -7.86 -6.91
C LYS A 189 57.49 -7.44 -6.88
N ARG A 190 57.78 -6.14 -6.74
CA ARG A 190 59.15 -5.62 -6.66
C ARG A 190 59.92 -6.23 -5.49
N ASP A 191 59.31 -6.36 -4.32
CA ASP A 191 59.92 -7.03 -3.17
C ASP A 191 60.18 -8.53 -3.42
N ARG A 192 59.28 -9.20 -4.14
CA ARG A 192 59.47 -10.62 -4.49
C ARG A 192 60.60 -10.79 -5.49
N ASP A 193 60.69 -9.91 -6.48
CA ASP A 193 61.70 -9.97 -7.52
C ASP A 193 63.08 -9.54 -6.98
N SER A 194 63.16 -8.56 -6.06
CA SER A 194 64.40 -8.22 -5.35
C SER A 194 64.90 -9.38 -4.49
N ARG A 195 64.02 -10.05 -3.74
CA ARG A 195 64.36 -11.26 -2.97
C ARG A 195 64.87 -12.39 -3.88
N LYS A 196 64.27 -12.59 -5.05
CA LYS A 196 64.77 -13.57 -6.04
C LYS A 196 66.14 -13.16 -6.58
N ALA A 197 66.35 -11.89 -6.92
CA ALA A 197 67.61 -11.38 -7.44
C ALA A 197 68.76 -11.55 -6.43
N VAL A 198 68.53 -11.22 -5.15
CA VAL A 198 69.50 -11.48 -4.06
C VAL A 198 69.83 -12.98 -3.95
N LYS A 199 68.83 -13.86 -4.06
CA LYS A 199 69.04 -15.32 -4.02
C LYS A 199 69.87 -15.84 -5.21
N VAL A 200 69.69 -15.27 -6.40
CA VAL A 200 70.49 -15.59 -7.60
C VAL A 200 71.92 -15.09 -7.46
N ALA A 201 72.13 -13.85 -6.97
CA ALA A 201 73.45 -13.28 -6.75
C ALA A 201 74.29 -14.09 -5.74
N GLN A 202 73.65 -14.68 -4.72
CA GLN A 202 74.30 -15.58 -3.77
C GLN A 202 74.70 -16.95 -4.37
N SER A 203 74.14 -17.33 -5.52
CA SER A 203 74.45 -18.62 -6.19
C SER A 203 75.60 -18.55 -7.21
N GLY A 204 76.26 -17.39 -7.34
CA GLY A 204 77.26 -17.06 -8.37
C GLY A 204 78.63 -17.75 -8.30
N LYS A 205 78.76 -18.91 -7.64
CA LYS A 205 79.96 -19.76 -7.76
C LYS A 205 79.57 -21.23 -7.79
N ARG A 206 79.26 -21.78 -8.98
CA ARG A 206 79.38 -23.23 -9.25
C ARG A 206 79.36 -23.56 -10.76
N LYS A 207 80.49 -24.10 -11.20
CA LYS A 207 80.82 -25.01 -12.32
C LYS A 207 79.83 -25.09 -13.52
N VAL A 208 80.35 -24.73 -14.69
CA VAL A 208 79.92 -25.18 -16.01
C VAL A 208 79.71 -26.70 -16.01
N SER A 209 78.54 -27.19 -16.47
CA SER A 209 78.45 -28.40 -17.31
C SER A 209 77.02 -28.75 -17.78
N LYS A 210 76.96 -29.17 -19.06
CA LYS A 210 76.02 -30.06 -19.78
C LYS A 210 74.84 -29.46 -20.58
N PRO A 211 74.67 -29.88 -21.87
CA PRO A 211 73.65 -29.37 -22.77
C PRO A 211 72.25 -29.95 -22.49
N ALA A 212 71.24 -29.19 -22.92
CA ALA A 212 69.83 -29.42 -22.69
C ALA A 212 69.28 -30.69 -23.38
N ALA A 213 68.45 -31.43 -22.65
CA ALA A 213 67.64 -32.52 -23.18
C ALA A 213 66.49 -31.98 -24.05
N LYS A 214 66.21 -32.69 -25.16
CA LYS A 214 65.22 -32.35 -26.19
C LYS A 214 63.81 -32.09 -25.60
N PRO A 215 63.08 -31.06 -26.06
CA PRO A 215 61.69 -30.84 -25.64
C PRO A 215 60.73 -31.85 -26.31
N GLN A 216 59.94 -32.53 -25.50
CA GLN A 216 58.80 -33.36 -25.95
C GLN A 216 57.66 -32.45 -26.47
N PRO A 217 56.99 -32.81 -27.57
CA PRO A 217 55.93 -31.98 -28.15
C PRO A 217 54.69 -31.95 -27.23
N LYS A 218 54.41 -30.79 -26.64
CA LYS A 218 53.14 -30.53 -25.96
C LYS A 218 52.05 -30.31 -27.01
N LYS A 219 50.96 -31.08 -26.87
CA LYS A 219 49.77 -31.05 -27.71
C LYS A 219 49.21 -29.63 -27.83
N ARG A 220 49.02 -29.19 -29.07
CA ARG A 220 48.28 -27.97 -29.44
C ARG A 220 46.86 -28.06 -28.88
N ARG A 221 46.47 -27.13 -28.00
CA ARG A 221 45.06 -26.72 -27.88
C ARG A 221 44.90 -25.49 -28.78
N VAL A 222 44.12 -25.66 -29.83
CA VAL A 222 43.64 -24.59 -30.70
C VAL A 222 42.73 -23.71 -29.87
N GLY A 223 43.28 -22.66 -29.28
CA GLY A 223 42.52 -21.48 -28.87
C GLY A 223 42.57 -20.50 -30.02
N GLY A 224 41.58 -20.57 -30.91
CA GLY A 224 41.43 -19.59 -31.98
C GLY A 224 40.96 -18.27 -31.40
N ALA A 225 41.82 -17.26 -31.45
CA ALA A 225 41.42 -15.86 -31.38
C ALA A 225 41.60 -15.28 -32.77
N ALA A 226 40.48 -14.96 -33.43
CA ALA A 226 40.45 -14.03 -34.55
C ALA A 226 39.51 -12.90 -34.13
N GLY A 227 40.08 -11.71 -33.91
CA GLY A 227 39.34 -10.47 -33.84
C GLY A 227 38.96 -10.02 -35.25
N GLY A 228 37.73 -9.54 -35.41
CA GLY A 228 37.19 -9.03 -36.66
C GLY A 228 35.73 -8.61 -36.52
N VAL A 229 35.55 -7.36 -36.12
CA VAL A 229 34.34 -6.53 -36.03
C VAL A 229 33.19 -6.91 -37.00
N ALA A 230 32.02 -7.27 -36.46
CA ALA A 230 30.68 -6.80 -36.91
C ALA A 230 29.55 -7.46 -36.08
N ALA A 231 28.61 -6.63 -35.65
CA ALA A 231 27.28 -6.95 -35.12
C ALA A 231 27.17 -7.69 -33.78
N GLU A 232 26.70 -6.94 -32.78
CA GLU A 232 26.09 -7.40 -31.54
C GLU A 232 25.06 -8.51 -31.81
N VAL A 233 25.44 -9.77 -31.57
CA VAL A 233 24.51 -10.89 -31.56
C VAL A 233 23.70 -10.80 -30.28
N ALA A 234 22.45 -10.37 -30.44
CA ALA A 234 21.45 -10.29 -29.39
C ALA A 234 21.36 -11.60 -28.59
N ALA A 235 21.29 -11.47 -27.26
CA ALA A 235 20.95 -12.55 -26.36
C ALA A 235 19.66 -13.26 -26.84
N PRO A 236 19.55 -14.59 -26.70
CA PRO A 236 18.36 -15.32 -27.13
C PRO A 236 17.13 -14.73 -26.42
N ALA A 237 16.10 -14.41 -27.20
CA ALA A 237 14.87 -13.79 -26.71
C ALA A 237 14.24 -14.64 -25.58
N PRO A 238 13.68 -14.01 -24.54
CA PRO A 238 12.94 -14.74 -23.51
C PRO A 238 11.78 -15.51 -24.14
N PRO A 239 11.43 -16.71 -23.63
CA PRO A 239 10.33 -17.50 -24.18
C PRO A 239 9.03 -16.69 -24.14
N PRO A 240 8.14 -16.85 -25.14
CA PRO A 240 6.89 -16.12 -25.20
C PRO A 240 6.06 -16.41 -23.94
N THR A 241 5.60 -15.36 -23.27
CA THR A 241 4.67 -15.50 -22.15
C THR A 241 3.34 -16.02 -22.68
N LEU A 242 3.00 -17.25 -22.29
CA LEU A 242 1.74 -17.90 -22.63
C LEU A 242 0.70 -17.64 -21.53
N THR A 243 -0.53 -17.34 -21.93
CA THR A 243 -1.67 -17.35 -21.00
C THR A 243 -1.97 -18.77 -20.52
N ARG A 244 -2.75 -18.91 -19.43
CA ARG A 244 -3.25 -20.21 -18.93
C ARG A 244 -3.96 -21.07 -19.99
N ARG A 245 -4.36 -20.49 -21.13
CA ARG A 245 -5.00 -21.16 -22.28
C ARG A 245 -4.10 -21.30 -23.51
N GLY A 246 -2.78 -21.11 -23.37
CA GLY A 246 -1.81 -21.33 -24.44
C GLY A 246 -1.74 -20.25 -25.53
N ARG A 247 -2.39 -19.09 -25.35
CA ARG A 247 -2.23 -17.94 -26.27
C ARG A 247 -0.98 -17.13 -25.94
N ALA A 248 -0.22 -16.76 -26.96
CA ALA A 248 0.93 -15.87 -26.88
C ALA A 248 0.49 -14.44 -26.52
N VAL A 249 1.15 -13.84 -25.52
CA VAL A 249 0.92 -12.46 -25.09
C VAL A 249 1.99 -11.56 -25.71
N ASN A 250 1.59 -10.67 -26.61
CA ASN A 250 2.48 -9.63 -27.14
C ASN A 250 2.48 -8.43 -26.17
N THR A 251 3.56 -8.23 -25.43
CA THR A 251 3.71 -7.03 -24.59
C THR A 251 4.05 -5.81 -25.46
N PRO A 252 3.30 -4.69 -25.32
CA PRO A 252 3.61 -3.46 -26.06
C PRO A 252 5.00 -2.93 -25.69
N ALA A 253 5.72 -2.32 -26.64
CA ALA A 253 7.08 -1.81 -26.45
C ALA A 253 7.22 -0.80 -25.29
N LYS A 254 6.13 -0.15 -24.88
CA LYS A 254 6.08 0.76 -23.72
C LYS A 254 6.33 0.04 -22.37
N PHE A 255 6.17 -1.28 -22.35
CA PHE A 255 6.31 -2.14 -21.17
C PHE A 255 7.49 -3.13 -21.29
N ARG A 256 8.36 -2.95 -22.30
CA ARG A 256 9.52 -3.80 -22.54
C ARG A 256 10.80 -3.15 -22.02
#